data_AF-F3GKA4-F1
#
_entry.id   AF-F3GKA4-F1
#
_cell.length_a   1.000
_cell.length_b   1.000
_cell.length_c   1.000
_cell.angle_alpha   90.00
_cell.angle_beta   90.00
_cell.angle_gamma   90.00
#
_symmetry.space_group_name_H-M   'P 1'
#
loop_
_entity.id
_entity.type
_entity.pdbx_description
1 polymer ?
#
loop_
_entity_poly.entity_id
_entity_poly.type
_entity_poly.pdbx_seq_one_letter_code
_entity_poly.pdbx_strand_id
1 'polypeptide(L)' 'MSETTSPSGELKRGLKNRHIQLIALGGAIGTGLFLGSAGVLKSAGPSMILGYAICGFIAFMIMRQLGEMIVEEPVAGSF' A
#
# COMPACT_ATOMS: atom_id res chain seq x y z
N MET A 1 -41.69 13.95 -13.37
CA MET A 1 -41.05 12.69 -12.98
C MET A 1 -39.74 13.09 -12.31
N SER A 2 -39.71 13.12 -10.97
CA SER A 2 -38.53 13.54 -10.20
C SER A 2 -37.62 12.35 -9.97
N GLU A 3 -36.42 12.35 -10.56
CA GLU A 3 -35.30 11.56 -10.03
C GLU A 3 -34.56 12.42 -9.01
N THR A 4 -34.64 12.03 -7.75
CA THR A 4 -33.85 12.59 -6.65
C THR A 4 -32.43 12.04 -6.71
N THR A 5 -31.50 12.79 -7.29
CA THR A 5 -30.05 12.52 -7.17
C THR A 5 -29.62 12.78 -5.73
N SER A 6 -29.19 11.72 -5.03
CA SER A 6 -28.63 11.76 -3.68
C SER A 6 -27.53 12.83 -3.55
N PRO A 7 -27.43 13.54 -2.43
CA PRO A 7 -26.29 14.43 -2.19
C PRO A 7 -25.05 13.54 -2.05
N SER A 8 -24.17 13.58 -3.04
CA SER A 8 -22.84 13.01 -2.97
C SER A 8 -22.11 13.67 -1.78
N GLY A 9 -22.04 12.94 -0.67
CA GLY A 9 -21.39 13.41 0.56
C GLY A 9 -19.95 13.83 0.25
N GLU A 10 -19.70 15.12 0.34
CA GLU A 10 -18.41 15.73 0.03
C GLU A 10 -17.38 15.24 1.06
N LEU A 11 -16.48 14.35 0.62
CA LEU A 11 -15.43 13.80 1.48
C LEU A 11 -14.47 14.91 1.86
N LYS A 12 -14.44 15.28 3.15
CA LYS A 12 -13.47 16.24 3.68
C LYS A 12 -12.07 15.65 3.59
N ARG A 13 -11.24 16.18 2.69
CA ARG A 13 -9.81 15.86 2.57
C ARG A 13 -9.04 16.33 3.81
N GLY A 14 -9.07 15.52 4.87
CA GLY A 14 -8.38 15.78 6.14
C GLY A 14 -7.10 14.96 6.35
N LEU A 15 -6.84 13.95 5.52
CA LEU A 15 -5.64 13.13 5.64
C LEU A 15 -4.43 13.87 5.08
N LYS A 16 -3.54 14.26 5.98
CA LYS A 16 -2.21 14.80 5.63
C LYS A 16 -1.31 13.66 5.17
N ASN A 17 -0.28 13.98 4.39
CA ASN A 17 0.69 13.02 3.86
C ASN A 17 1.28 12.10 4.96
N ARG A 18 1.52 12.65 6.15
CA ARG A 18 1.99 11.89 7.32
C ARG A 18 1.00 10.80 7.77
N HIS A 19 -0.30 11.06 7.75
CA HIS A 19 -1.30 10.06 8.13
C HIS A 19 -1.33 8.90 7.11
N ILE A 20 -1.24 9.24 5.83
CA ILE A 20 -1.20 8.25 4.73
C ILE A 20 0.04 7.37 4.88
N GLN A 21 1.20 7.95 5.16
CA GLN A 21 2.43 7.20 5.42
C GLN A 21 2.31 6.27 6.64
N LEU A 22 1.68 6.72 7.73
CA LEU A 22 1.49 5.87 8.90
C LEU A 22 0.51 4.71 8.65
N ILE A 23 -0.53 4.93 7.83
CA ILE A 23 -1.46 3.87 7.41
C ILE A 23 -0.70 2.83 6.57
N ALA A 24 0.09 3.27 5.59
CA ALA A 24 0.90 2.39 4.76
C ALA A 24 1.91 1.59 5.58
N LEU A 25 2.62 2.25 6.51
CA LEU A 25 3.59 1.61 7.40
C LEU A 25 2.92 0.58 8.33
N GLY A 26 1.76 0.92 8.89
CA GLY A 26 0.98 0.04 9.76
C GLY A 26 0.51 -1.22 9.05
N GLY A 27 0.00 -1.11 7.82
CA GLY A 27 -0.38 -2.25 7.00
C GLY A 27 0.82 -3.12 6.61
N ALA A 28 1.89 -2.50 6.12
CA ALA A 28 3.09 -3.20 5.69
C ALA A 28 3.76 -3.99 6.84
N ILE A 29 3.84 -3.42 8.05
CA ILE A 29 4.42 -4.10 9.21
C ILE A 29 3.45 -5.13 9.78
N GLY A 30 2.17 -4.80 9.93
CA GLY A 30 1.17 -5.66 10.56
C GLY A 30 0.85 -6.92 9.75
N THR A 31 0.25 -6.75 8.56
CA THR A 31 -0.17 -7.90 7.74
C THR A 31 0.97 -8.42 6.87
N GLY A 32 1.83 -7.53 6.35
CA GLY A 32 2.97 -7.92 5.51
C GLY A 32 4.06 -8.63 6.32
N LEU A 33 4.77 -7.87 7.17
CA LEU A 33 5.92 -8.39 7.91
C LEU A 33 5.51 -9.40 8.97
N PHE A 34 4.55 -9.12 9.85
CA PHE A 34 4.31 -9.99 11.01
C PHE A 34 3.42 -11.19 10.67
N LEU A 35 2.22 -10.95 10.12
CA LEU A 35 1.30 -12.03 9.75
C LEU A 35 1.86 -12.90 8.62
N GLY A 36 2.45 -12.29 7.59
CA GLY A 36 3.09 -13.00 6.49
C GLY A 36 4.31 -13.82 6.91
N SER A 37 5.09 -13.32 7.88
CA SER A 37 6.33 -14.00 8.28
C SER A 37 6.15 -15.08 9.34
N ALA A 38 5.10 -15.01 10.14
CA ALA A 38 4.89 -15.90 11.29
C ALA A 38 4.96 -17.39 10.92
N GLY A 39 4.41 -17.79 9.77
CA GLY A 39 4.46 -19.16 9.28
C GLY A 39 5.74 -19.50 8.51
N VAL A 40 6.24 -18.56 7.72
CA VAL A 40 7.38 -18.76 6.82
C VAL A 40 8.70 -18.86 7.58
N LEU A 41 8.84 -18.18 8.73
CA LEU A 41 10.04 -18.27 9.54
C LEU A 41 10.28 -19.69 10.07
N LYS A 42 9.21 -20.42 10.41
CA LYS A 42 9.28 -21.80 10.92
C LYS A 42 9.72 -22.78 9.83
N SER A 43 9.31 -22.58 8.58
CA SER A 43 9.59 -23.50 7.47
C SER A 43 10.88 -23.16 6.71
N ALA A 44 11.17 -21.87 6.50
CA ALA A 44 12.33 -21.41 5.74
C ALA A 44 13.56 -21.12 6.60
N GLY A 45 13.41 -20.91 7.92
CA GLY A 45 14.54 -20.59 8.79
C GLY A 45 15.27 -19.29 8.41
N PRO A 46 16.58 -19.15 8.68
CA PRO A 46 17.32 -17.90 8.49
C PRO A 46 17.35 -17.38 7.04
N SER A 47 17.17 -18.25 6.04
CA SER A 47 17.14 -17.87 4.62
C SER A 47 15.93 -17.02 4.25
N MET A 48 14.94 -16.89 5.13
CA MET A 48 13.81 -15.99 4.96
C MET A 48 14.22 -14.54 4.73
N ILE A 49 15.32 -14.08 5.34
CA ILE A 49 15.86 -12.73 5.16
C ILE A 49 16.24 -12.51 3.69
N LEU A 50 16.80 -13.52 3.04
CA LEU A 50 17.18 -13.47 1.63
C LEU A 50 15.94 -13.36 0.73
N GLY A 51 14.89 -14.13 1.05
CA GLY A 51 13.59 -14.03 0.36
C GLY A 51 12.97 -12.63 0.50
N TYR A 52 13.01 -12.05 1.70
CA TYR A 52 12.54 -10.69 1.93
C TYR A 52 13.36 -9.64 1.18
N ALA A 53 14.67 -9.80 1.08
CA ALA A 53 15.53 -8.90 0.34
C ALA A 53 15.21 -8.91 -1.17
N ILE A 54 15.03 -10.11 -1.75
CA ILE A 54 14.70 -10.26 -3.18
C ILE A 54 13.28 -9.75 -3.47
N CYS A 55 12.28 -10.17 -2.69
CA CYS A 55 10.91 -9.69 -2.85
C CYS A 55 10.82 -8.18 -2.64
N GLY A 56 11.51 -7.64 -1.63
CA GLY A 56 11.57 -6.20 -1.36
C GLY A 56 12.22 -5.44 -2.51
N PHE A 57 13.28 -5.99 -3.13
CA PHE A 57 13.91 -5.38 -4.29
C PHE A 57 12.97 -5.32 -5.50
N ILE A 58 12.26 -6.41 -5.80
CA ILE A 58 11.26 -6.44 -6.88
C ILE A 58 10.12 -5.46 -6.59
N ALA A 59 9.57 -5.47 -5.37
CA ALA A 59 8.51 -4.55 -4.96
C ALA A 59 8.96 -3.08 -5.03
N PHE A 60 10.21 -2.78 -4.68
CA PHE A 60 10.79 -1.45 -4.84
C PHE A 60 10.84 -1.03 -6.31
N MET A 61 11.25 -1.92 -7.22
CA MET A 61 11.24 -1.62 -8.66
C MET A 61 9.82 -1.32 -9.17
N ILE A 62 8.82 -2.10 -8.72
CA ILE A 62 7.42 -1.86 -9.07
C ILE A 62 6.95 -0.51 -8.54
N MET A 63 7.18 -0.20 -7.26
CA MET A 63 6.84 1.10 -6.69
C MET A 63 7.52 2.27 -7.41
N ARG A 64 8.76 2.09 -7.89
CA ARG A 64 9.46 3.12 -8.65
C ARG A 64 8.74 3.42 -9.97
N GLN A 65 8.31 2.39 -10.71
CA GLN A 65 7.54 2.58 -11.93
C GLN A 65 6.15 3.16 -11.67
N LEU A 66 5.46 2.68 -10.63
CA LEU A 66 4.17 3.26 -10.23
C LEU A 66 4.30 4.72 -9.81
N GLY A 67 5.40 5.08 -9.14
CA GLY A 67 5.69 6.47 -8.78
C GLY A 67 5.84 7.37 -10.01
N GLU A 68 6.52 6.90 -11.05
CA GLU A 68 6.62 7.63 -12.33
C GLU A 68 5.23 7.81 -12.98
N MET A 69 4.39 6.76 -12.99
CA MET A 69 3.02 6.82 -13.51
C MET A 69 2.10 7.78 -12.74
N ILE A 70 2.19 7.81 -11.40
CA ILE A 70 1.40 8.71 -10.55
C ILE A 70 1.77 10.18 -10.79
N VAL A 71 3.02 10.45 -11.17
CA VAL A 71 3.49 11.80 -11.48
C VAL A 71 2.97 12.27 -12.84
N GLU A 72 2.93 11.38 -13.84
CA GLU A 72 2.45 11.71 -15.18
C GLU A 72 0.93 11.88 -15.24
N GLU A 73 0.16 10.97 -14.61
CA GLU A 73 -1.30 11.01 -14.59
C GLU A 73 -1.83 11.04 -13.13
N PRO A 74 -1.93 12.23 -12.50
CA PRO A 74 -2.34 12.35 -11.11
C PRO A 74 -3.86 12.23 -10.96
N VAL A 75 -4.40 11.03 -11.16
CA VAL A 75 -5.81 10.70 -10.88
C VAL A 75 -6.00 10.34 -9.40
N ALA A 76 -7.09 10.83 -8.80
CA ALA A 76 -7.47 10.48 -7.44
C ALA A 76 -8.14 9.08 -7.42
N GLY A 77 -7.35 8.06 -7.76
CA GLY A 77 -7.70 6.64 -7.80
C GLY A 77 -6.48 5.81 -7.41
N SER A 78 -6.68 4.57 -6.99
CA SER A 78 -5.60 3.65 -6.59
C SER A 78 -4.85 3.10 -7.80
N PHE A 79 -4.58 3.91 -8.83
CA PHE A 79 -5.13 3.79 -10.20
C PHE A 79 -6.53 4.40 -10.28
#